data_AF-A0A9D2I1U6-F1
#
_entry.id   AF-A0A9D2I1U6-F1
#
_cell.length_a   1.000
_cell.length_b   1.000
_cell.length_c   1.000
_cell.angle_alpha   90.00
_cell.angle_beta   90.00
_cell.angle_gamma   90.00
#
_symmetry.space_group_name_H-M   'P 1'
#
loop_
_entity.id
_entity.type
_entity.pdbx_description
1 polymer ?
#
loop_
_entity_poly.entity_id
_entity_poly.type
_entity_poly.pdbx_seq_one_letter_code
_entity_poly.pdbx_strand_id
1 'polypeptide(L)' 'MSKNKFKLNRSGVRELLQSKDMQAALEVEASAIRNRAGVGYKQDTYVGKNRANAMVWADTYPAKRDNMKNNTLLKAVR' A
#
# COMPACT_ATOMS: atom_id res chain seq x y z
N MET A 1 10.64 -21.12 36.40
CA MET A 1 10.39 -20.43 35.12
C MET A 1 9.13 -19.58 35.29
N SER A 2 9.30 -18.29 35.58
CA SER A 2 8.17 -17.35 35.69
C SER A 2 7.41 -17.32 34.36
N LYS A 3 6.09 -17.53 34.41
CA LYS A 3 5.19 -17.44 33.26
C LYS A 3 5.00 -15.97 32.88
N ASN A 4 6.03 -15.31 32.39
CA ASN A 4 5.93 -13.95 31.89
C ASN A 4 5.12 -13.99 30.59
N LYS A 5 3.83 -13.64 30.67
CA LYS A 5 2.94 -13.54 29.52
C LYS A 5 3.09 -12.15 28.90
N PHE A 6 3.77 -12.06 27.77
CA PHE A 6 3.79 -10.85 26.96
C PHE A 6 2.39 -10.61 26.35
N LYS A 7 1.80 -9.44 26.62
CA LYS A 7 0.55 -9.01 26.01
C LYS A 7 0.80 -7.78 25.15
N LEU A 8 0.57 -7.92 23.85
CA LEU A 8 0.73 -6.84 22.88
C LEU A 8 -0.23 -5.68 23.18
N ASN A 9 0.29 -4.45 23.18
CA ASN A 9 -0.53 -3.25 23.25
C ASN A 9 -1.26 -3.02 21.92
N ARG A 10 -2.52 -3.46 21.84
CA ARG A 10 -3.31 -3.40 20.60
C ARG A 10 -3.64 -1.96 20.17
N SER A 11 -3.81 -1.02 21.11
CA SER A 11 -4.06 0.39 20.77
C SER A 11 -2.80 1.03 20.20
N GLY A 12 -1.65 0.85 20.86
CA GLY A 12 -0.37 1.37 20.38
C GLY A 12 0.03 0.81 19.01
N VAL A 13 -0.24 -0.47 18.74
CA VAL A 13 -0.03 -1.05 17.40
C VAL A 13 -0.94 -0.42 16.36
N ARG A 14 -2.19 -0.12 16.70
CA ARG A 14 -3.11 0.56 15.78
C ARG A 14 -2.64 1.97 15.46
N GLU A 15 -2.24 2.72 16.48
CA GLU A 15 -1.68 4.07 16.31
C GLU A 15 -0.44 4.05 15.40
N LEU A 16 0.47 3.10 15.62
CA LEU A 16 1.62 2.88 14.75
C LEU A 16 1.21 2.59 13.30
N LEU A 17 0.23 1.70 13.08
CA LEU A 17 -0.24 1.34 11.74
C LEU A 17 -1.01 2.47 11.03
N GLN A 18 -1.46 3.49 11.76
CA GLN A 18 -2.13 4.68 11.22
C GLN A 18 -1.20 5.89 11.13
N SER A 19 0.01 5.78 11.69
CA SER A 19 0.98 6.87 11.79
C SER A 19 1.34 7.45 10.41
N LYS A 20 1.81 8.70 10.42
CA LYS A 20 2.32 9.36 9.21
C LYS A 20 3.53 8.62 8.64
N ASP A 21 4.37 8.04 9.50
CA ASP A 21 5.54 7.27 9.07
C ASP A 21 5.11 6.01 8.30
N MET A 22 4.05 5.33 8.77
CA MET A 22 3.48 4.19 8.03
C MET A 22 2.89 4.61 6.69
N GLN A 23 2.21 5.77 6.64
CA GLN A 23 1.70 6.31 5.38
C GLN A 23 2.84 6.65 4.41
N ALA A 24 3.91 7.27 4.89
CA ALA A 24 5.08 7.60 4.07
C ALA A 24 5.76 6.35 3.52
N ALA A 25 5.91 5.29 4.34
CA ALA A 25 6.44 4.01 3.88
C ALA A 25 5.56 3.39 2.78
N LEU A 26 4.24 3.40 2.95
CA LEU A 26 3.29 2.90 1.94
C LEU A 26 3.32 3.72 0.65
N GLU A 27 3.46 5.05 0.76
CA GLU A 27 3.54 5.95 -0.39
C GLU A 27 4.80 5.68 -1.23
N VAL A 28 5.93 5.35 -0.58
CA VAL A 28 7.16 4.97 -1.28
C VAL A 28 6.95 3.69 -2.09
N GLU A 29 6.35 2.66 -1.48
CA GLU A 29 6.07 1.40 -2.17
C GLU A 29 5.06 1.58 -3.31
N ALA A 30 3.99 2.34 -3.08
CA ALA A 30 3.01 2.67 -4.12
C ALA A 30 3.64 3.44 -5.28
N SER A 31 4.50 4.42 -4.98
CA SER A 31 5.27 5.17 -5.98
C SER A 31 6.16 4.26 -6.81
N ALA A 32 6.84 3.30 -6.18
CA ALA A 32 7.67 2.34 -6.89
C ALA A 32 6.84 1.48 -7.84
N ILE A 33 5.67 0.98 -7.41
CA ILE A 33 4.75 0.20 -8.25
C ILE A 33 4.21 1.05 -9.41
N ARG A 34 3.73 2.26 -9.14
CA ARG A 34 3.19 3.18 -10.16
C ARG A 34 4.25 3.51 -11.21
N ASN A 35 5.47 3.81 -10.78
CA ASN A 35 6.57 4.12 -11.69
C ASN A 35 6.93 2.93 -12.59
N ARG A 36 6.88 1.69 -12.07
CA ARG A 36 7.06 0.47 -12.88
C ARG A 36 5.89 0.23 -13.86
N ALA A 37 4.66 0.54 -13.45
CA ALA A 37 3.48 0.38 -14.29
C ALA A 37 3.44 1.39 -15.45
N GLY A 38 3.94 2.61 -15.22
CA GLY A 38 4.12 3.63 -16.26
C GLY A 38 2.99 4.64 -16.35
N VAL A 39 2.87 5.26 -17.53
CA VAL A 39 1.96 6.39 -17.76
C VAL A 39 0.49 5.96 -17.66
N GLY A 40 -0.33 6.79 -17.02
CA GLY A 40 -1.78 6.59 -16.92
C GLY A 40 -2.23 5.72 -15.75
N TYR A 41 -1.28 5.30 -14.89
CA TYR A 41 -1.55 4.72 -13.58
C TYR A 41 -1.49 5.80 -12.50
N LYS A 42 -2.36 5.69 -11.49
CA LYS A 42 -2.42 6.58 -10.33
C LYS A 42 -2.23 5.81 -9.04
N GLN A 43 -1.93 6.56 -7.99
CA GLN A 43 -1.89 6.03 -6.64
C GLN A 43 -2.56 7.00 -5.67
N ASP A 44 -2.94 6.48 -4.51
CA ASP A 44 -3.41 7.26 -3.37
C ASP A 44 -3.18 6.48 -2.06
N THR A 45 -3.15 7.21 -0.94
CA THR A 45 -2.97 6.67 0.40
C THR A 45 -4.14 7.07 1.29
N TYR A 46 -4.73 6.08 1.98
CA TYR A 46 -5.90 6.27 2.83
C TYR A 46 -5.70 5.65 4.21
N VAL A 47 -6.06 6.40 5.25
CA VAL A 47 -6.07 5.90 6.63
C VAL A 47 -7.44 5.31 6.93
N GLY A 48 -7.51 3.98 6.89
CA GLY A 48 -8.72 3.25 7.26
C GLY A 48 -8.90 3.15 8.77
N LYS A 49 -9.98 2.45 9.17
CA LYS A 49 -10.36 2.27 10.57
C LYS A 49 -9.19 1.81 11.44
N ASN A 50 -8.39 0.83 10.98
CA ASN A 50 -7.37 0.15 11.79
C ASN A 50 -5.91 0.35 11.31
N ARG A 51 -5.70 0.86 10.10
CA ARG A 51 -4.39 0.92 9.42
C ARG A 51 -4.44 1.88 8.23
N ALA A 52 -3.28 2.40 7.83
CA ALA A 52 -3.09 3.02 6.53
C ALA A 52 -2.98 1.96 5.42
N ASN A 53 -3.48 2.30 4.23
CA ASN A 53 -3.35 1.52 3.01
C ASN A 53 -2.96 2.45 1.87
N ALA A 54 -2.15 1.97 0.93
CA ALA A 54 -1.94 2.64 -0.35
C ALA A 54 -2.48 1.78 -1.49
N MET A 55 -3.01 2.43 -2.52
CA MET A 55 -3.61 1.78 -3.68
C MET A 55 -2.96 2.32 -4.95
N VAL A 56 -2.72 1.44 -5.92
CA VAL A 56 -2.29 1.80 -7.29
C VAL A 56 -3.28 1.21 -8.28
N TRP A 57 -3.75 2.01 -9.24
CA TRP A 57 -4.73 1.58 -10.23
C TRP A 57 -4.51 2.19 -11.61
N ALA A 58 -5.07 1.55 -12.63
CA ALA A 58 -5.12 2.07 -13.98
C ALA A 58 -6.24 3.12 -14.08
N ASP A 59 -5.87 4.39 -14.29
CA ASP A 59 -6.82 5.50 -14.33
C ASP A 59 -7.34 5.73 -15.76
N THR A 60 -6.40 5.82 -16.70
CA THR A 60 -6.69 6.12 -18.10
C THR A 60 -7.14 4.89 -18.90
N TYR A 61 -7.90 5.10 -19.97
CA TYR A 61 -8.32 4.02 -20.87
C TYR A 61 -7.12 3.23 -21.46
N PRO A 62 -6.04 3.87 -21.95
CA PRO A 62 -4.85 3.15 -22.38
C PRO A 62 -4.22 2.29 -21.28
N ALA A 63 -4.10 2.81 -20.05
CA ALA A 63 -3.55 2.06 -18.92
C ALA A 63 -4.42 0.85 -18.55
N LYS A 64 -5.76 0.99 -18.61
CA LYS A 64 -6.68 -0.14 -18.37
C LYS A 64 -6.50 -1.25 -19.41
N ARG A 65 -6.38 -0.87 -20.69
CA ARG A 65 -6.11 -1.81 -21.79
C ARG A 65 -4.75 -2.48 -21.65
N ASP A 66 -3.73 -1.72 -21.29
CA ASP A 66 -2.39 -2.24 -21.02
C ASP A 66 -2.41 -3.26 -19.87
N ASN A 67 -2.95 -2.88 -18.70
CA ASN A 67 -3.04 -3.75 -17.54
C ASN A 67 -3.75 -5.07 -17.87
N MET A 68 -4.87 -5.00 -18.60
CA MET A 68 -5.66 -6.17 -18.99
C MET A 68 -4.90 -7.12 -19.93
N LYS A 69 -4.07 -6.58 -20.84
CA LYS A 69 -3.32 -7.39 -21.81
C LYS A 69 -2.03 -7.94 -21.24
N ASN A 70 -1.36 -7.16 -20.40
CA ASN A 70 0.02 -7.41 -20.01
C ASN A 70 0.16 -7.82 -18.54
N ASN A 71 -0.91 -7.79 -17.75
CA ASN A 71 -0.89 -7.99 -16.30
C ASN A 71 0.10 -7.04 -15.60
N THR A 72 0.13 -5.79 -16.05
CA THR A 72 1.14 -4.79 -15.69
C THR A 72 1.22 -4.58 -14.17
N LEU A 73 0.08 -4.36 -13.49
CA LEU A 73 0.09 -4.18 -12.03
C LEU A 73 0.55 -5.44 -11.28
N LEU A 74 0.10 -6.62 -11.70
CA LEU A 74 0.52 -7.89 -11.08
C LEU A 74 2.03 -8.11 -11.21
N LYS A 75 2.62 -7.73 -12.35
CA LYS A 75 4.06 -7.81 -12.58
C LYS A 75 4.85 -6.69 -11.90
N ALA A 76 4.20 -5.57 -11.63
CA ALA A 76 4.81 -4.42 -10.95
C ALA A 76 4.89 -4.62 -9.43
N VAL A 77 4.16 -5.55 -8.84
CA VAL A 77 4.32 -5.97 -7.43
C VAL A 77 5.42 -7.02 -7.37
N ARG A 78 6.62 -6.65 -6.93
CA ARG A 78 7.79 -7.52 -6.76
C ARG A 78 8.61 -7.04 -5.58
#